data_AF-A0A831QFM7-F1
#
_entry.id   AF-A0A831QFM7-F1
#
_cell.length_a   1.000
_cell.length_b   1.000
_cell.length_c   1.000
_cell.angle_alpha   90.00
_cell.angle_beta   90.00
_cell.angle_gamma   90.00
#
_symmetry.space_group_name_H-M   'P 1'
#
loop_
_entity.id
_entity.type
_entity.pdbx_description
1 polymer ?
#
loop_
_entity_poly.entity_id
_entity_poly.type
_entity_poly.pdbx_seq_one_letter_code
_entity_poly.pdbx_strand_id
1 'polypeptide(L)'
;MTKKFSMLFNRSIFVDSNIILYHLFGQSDDATDLLSLGEKNRLRLVTSLRVLDEVLFKVFLWTAREHFGIQAKAYVKLRKDQELAKKVAHSVDWAQLEDFFSIFSVVEPTQRDLWKSTHYSREFGLFGNDALSLCLM
;
A
#
# COMPACT_ATOMS: atom_id res chain seq x y z
N MET A 1 6.36 -24.09 5.11
CA MET A 1 5.78 -23.16 6.11
C MET A 1 6.93 -22.49 6.85
N THR A 2 7.12 -21.19 6.63
CA THR A 2 8.17 -20.41 7.26
C THR A 2 7.85 -20.21 8.75
N LYS A 3 8.64 -20.82 9.65
CA LYS A 3 8.56 -20.60 11.11
C LYS A 3 8.76 -19.12 11.50
N LYS A 4 9.25 -18.30 10.57
CA LYS A 4 9.65 -16.90 10.76
C LYS A 4 8.57 -16.02 11.38
N PHE A 5 7.30 -16.22 11.01
CA PHE A 5 6.19 -15.37 11.48
C PHE A 5 5.20 -16.09 12.39
N SER A 6 5.55 -17.26 12.94
CA SER A 6 4.61 -18.02 13.78
C SER A 6 4.18 -17.26 15.04
N MET A 7 5.03 -16.35 15.55
CA MET A 7 4.70 -15.48 16.70
C MET A 7 3.56 -14.49 16.41
N LEU A 8 3.27 -14.25 15.13
CA LEU A 8 2.25 -13.32 14.66
C LEU A 8 0.89 -13.98 14.41
N PHE A 9 0.79 -15.31 14.55
CA PHE A 9 -0.45 -16.02 14.30
C PHE A 9 -1.58 -15.53 15.21
N ASN A 10 -2.77 -15.39 14.65
CA ASN A 10 -3.98 -14.85 15.27
C ASN A 10 -3.85 -13.40 15.78
N ARG A 11 -2.82 -12.65 15.37
CA ARG A 11 -2.70 -11.22 15.64
C ARG A 11 -3.31 -10.39 14.51
N SER A 12 -3.67 -9.16 14.83
CA SER A 12 -3.94 -8.11 13.84
C SER A 12 -2.65 -7.34 13.59
N ILE A 13 -2.32 -7.13 12.31
CA ILE A 13 -1.12 -6.40 11.89
C ILE A 13 -1.54 -5.27 10.97
N PHE A 14 -1.14 -4.06 11.32
CA PHE A 14 -1.25 -2.93 10.40
C PHE A 14 -0.15 -3.02 9.34
N VAL A 15 -0.52 -2.92 8.07
CA VAL A 15 0.37 -3.05 6.91
C VAL A 15 0.49 -1.70 6.22
N ASP A 16 1.73 -1.21 6.14
CA ASP A 16 2.09 -0.02 5.38
C ASP A 16 2.19 -0.29 3.87
N SER A 17 2.12 0.79 3.08
CA SER A 17 2.25 0.79 1.62
C SER A 17 3.50 0.07 1.14
N ASN A 18 4.65 0.22 1.81
CA ASN A 18 5.90 -0.37 1.34
C ASN A 18 5.88 -1.90 1.34
N ILE A 19 5.28 -2.52 2.37
CA ILE A 19 5.15 -3.98 2.43
C ILE A 19 4.28 -4.49 1.28
N ILE A 20 3.17 -3.79 1.01
CA ILE A 20 2.29 -4.13 -0.13
C ILE A 20 3.04 -3.99 -1.45
N LEU A 21 3.75 -2.90 -1.67
CA LEU A 21 4.48 -2.63 -2.91
C LEU A 21 5.61 -3.62 -3.14
N TYR A 22 6.33 -4.01 -2.08
CA TYR A 22 7.38 -5.02 -2.20
C TYR A 22 6.82 -6.38 -2.61
N HIS A 23 5.63 -6.72 -2.15
CA HIS A 23 4.95 -7.92 -2.62
C HIS A 23 4.49 -7.78 -4.07
N LEU A 24 3.74 -6.72 -4.40
CA LEU A 24 3.21 -6.49 -5.75
C LEU A 24 4.31 -6.41 -6.82
N PHE A 25 5.47 -5.84 -6.49
CA PHE A 25 6.59 -5.69 -7.41
C PHE A 25 7.64 -6.81 -7.29
N GLY A 26 7.40 -7.85 -6.47
CA GLY A 26 8.31 -8.98 -6.30
C GLY A 26 9.69 -8.60 -5.74
N GLN A 27 9.75 -7.59 -4.87
CA GLN A 27 10.98 -7.05 -4.30
C GLN A 27 11.33 -7.62 -2.92
N SER A 28 10.43 -8.39 -2.29
CA SER A 28 10.70 -9.01 -0.99
C SER A 28 9.93 -10.32 -0.80
N ASP A 29 10.68 -11.41 -0.61
CA ASP A 29 10.13 -12.70 -0.21
C ASP A 29 9.49 -12.63 1.19
N ASP A 30 10.06 -11.83 2.09
CA ASP A 30 9.54 -11.64 3.45
C ASP A 30 8.17 -10.96 3.46
N ALA A 31 7.99 -9.93 2.62
CA ALA A 31 6.69 -9.28 2.47
C ALA A 31 5.65 -10.25 1.90
N THR A 32 6.05 -11.04 0.90
CA THR A 32 5.20 -12.05 0.28
C THR A 32 4.80 -13.14 1.27
N ASP A 33 5.77 -13.66 2.04
CA ASP A 33 5.52 -14.65 3.07
C ASP A 33 4.53 -14.13 4.12
N LEU A 34 4.73 -12.90 4.61
CA LEU A 34 3.85 -12.26 5.59
C LEU A 34 2.42 -12.10 5.06
N LEU A 35 2.26 -11.57 3.84
CA LEU A 35 0.94 -11.33 3.26
C LEU A 35 0.21 -12.64 2.92
N SER A 36 0.93 -13.67 2.49
CA SER A 36 0.34 -15.00 2.27
C SER A 36 -0.23 -15.64 3.53
N LEU A 37 0.20 -15.22 4.72
CA LEU A 37 -0.41 -15.65 5.98
C LEU A 37 -1.77 -15.00 6.19
N GLY A 38 -1.96 -13.76 5.74
CA GLY A 38 -3.26 -13.10 5.72
C GLY A 38 -4.24 -13.79 4.78
N GLU A 39 -3.81 -14.11 3.56
CA GLU A 39 -4.59 -14.90 2.58
C GLU A 39 -5.07 -16.25 3.17
N LYS A 40 -4.20 -16.90 3.96
CA LYS A 40 -4.48 -18.19 4.62
C LYS A 40 -5.23 -18.04 5.94
N ASN A 41 -5.75 -16.85 6.27
CA ASN A 41 -6.44 -16.53 7.52
C ASN A 41 -5.64 -16.91 8.79
N ARG A 42 -4.30 -16.85 8.72
CA ARG A 42 -3.41 -17.12 9.87
C ARG A 42 -3.15 -15.90 10.74
N LEU A 43 -3.42 -14.72 10.21
CA LEU A 43 -3.39 -13.43 10.89
C LEU A 43 -4.38 -12.49 10.21
N ARG A 44 -4.77 -11.41 10.89
CA ARG A 44 -5.63 -10.38 10.32
C ARG A 44 -4.76 -9.24 9.79
N LEU A 45 -4.84 -8.99 8.49
CA LEU A 45 -4.20 -7.84 7.88
C LEU A 45 -5.12 -6.63 8.00
N VAL A 46 -4.60 -5.53 8.53
CA VAL A 46 -5.29 -4.25 8.64
C VAL A 46 -4.47 -3.23 7.85
N THR A 47 -5.12 -2.33 7.14
CA THR A 47 -4.44 -1.19 6.52
C THR A 47 -5.38 0.00 6.48
N SER A 48 -4.90 1.17 6.06
CA SER A 48 -5.76 2.35 5.94
C SER A 48 -6.15 2.65 4.49
N LEU A 49 -7.29 3.33 4.32
CA LEU A 49 -7.69 3.85 3.00
C LEU A 49 -6.62 4.75 2.38
N ARG A 50 -5.88 5.51 3.20
CA ARG A 50 -4.76 6.37 2.76
C ARG A 50 -3.55 5.58 2.28
N VAL A 51 -3.29 4.43 2.87
CA VAL A 51 -2.24 3.51 2.41
C VAL A 51 -2.64 2.89 1.07
N LEU A 52 -3.88 2.44 0.91
CA LEU A 52 -4.36 1.90 -0.36
C LEU A 52 -4.31 2.93 -1.50
N ASP A 53 -4.71 4.17 -1.22
CA ASP A 53 -4.59 5.28 -2.19
C ASP A 53 -3.13 5.50 -2.64
N GLU A 54 -2.18 5.45 -1.70
CA GLU A 54 -0.75 5.55 -2.00
C GLU A 54 -0.25 4.36 -2.85
N VAL A 55 -0.67 3.14 -2.51
CA VAL A 55 -0.32 1.94 -3.28
C VAL A 55 -0.84 2.05 -4.70
N LEU A 56 -2.12 2.40 -4.89
CA LEU A 56 -2.72 2.58 -6.22
C LEU A 56 -1.95 3.61 -7.04
N PHE A 57 -1.66 4.77 -6.46
CA PHE A 57 -0.87 5.80 -7.12
C PHE A 57 0.51 5.27 -7.57
N LYS A 58 1.21 4.54 -6.69
CA LYS A 58 2.53 3.97 -7.01
C LYS A 58 2.45 2.84 -8.05
N VAL A 59 1.36 2.04 -8.07
CA VAL A 59 1.09 1.07 -9.14
C VAL A 59 0.98 1.79 -10.49
N PHE A 60 0.22 2.89 -10.59
CA PHE A 60 0.17 3.67 -11.84
C PHE A 60 1.56 4.13 -12.30
N LEU A 61 2.38 4.63 -11.38
CA LEU A 61 3.74 5.08 -11.73
C LEU A 61 4.63 3.91 -12.17
N TRP A 62 4.49 2.74 -11.53
CA TRP A 62 5.22 1.54 -11.90
C TRP A 62 4.77 1.04 -13.29
N THR A 63 3.47 0.91 -13.54
CA THR A 63 2.93 0.52 -14.85
C THR A 63 3.36 1.50 -15.95
N ALA A 64 3.33 2.80 -15.67
CA ALA A 64 3.83 3.82 -16.59
C ALA A 64 5.33 3.63 -16.93
N ARG A 65 6.13 3.18 -15.97
CA ARG A 65 7.55 2.90 -16.17
C ARG A 65 7.75 1.63 -16.98
N GLU A 66 7.14 0.52 -16.57
CA GLU A 66 7.37 -0.81 -17.15
C GLU A 66 6.76 -0.95 -18.55
N HIS A 67 5.54 -0.42 -18.77
CA HIS A 67 4.81 -0.61 -20.04
C HIS A 67 5.03 0.54 -21.04
N PHE A 68 5.38 1.74 -20.56
CA PHE A 68 5.46 2.95 -21.39
C PHE A 68 6.82 3.67 -21.32
N GLY A 69 7.79 3.14 -20.57
CA GLY A 69 9.14 3.70 -20.48
C GLY A 69 9.23 5.07 -19.78
N ILE A 70 8.21 5.44 -18.99
CA ILE A 70 8.14 6.77 -18.37
C ILE A 70 8.94 6.77 -17.06
N GLN A 71 10.22 7.14 -17.12
CA GLN A 71 11.11 7.08 -15.96
C GLN A 71 11.01 8.30 -15.02
N ALA A 72 11.12 9.52 -15.56
CA ALA A 72 11.16 10.74 -14.75
C ALA A 72 9.83 11.52 -14.81
N LYS A 73 9.41 12.03 -13.64
CA LYS A 73 8.23 12.90 -13.48
C LYS A 73 6.97 12.27 -14.10
N ALA A 74 6.78 10.97 -13.95
CA ALA A 74 5.64 10.24 -14.48
C ALA A 74 4.32 10.91 -14.09
N TYR A 75 4.15 11.30 -12.82
CA TYR A 75 2.96 12.04 -12.36
C TYR A 75 2.70 13.34 -13.14
N VAL A 76 3.74 14.11 -13.50
CA VAL A 76 3.59 15.36 -14.27
C VAL A 76 3.13 15.05 -15.68
N LYS A 77 3.70 14.00 -16.29
CA LYS A 77 3.37 13.59 -17.66
C LYS A 77 1.94 13.06 -17.73
N LEU A 78 1.56 12.15 -16.83
CA LEU A 78 0.21 11.59 -16.76
C LEU A 78 -0.85 12.67 -16.48
N ARG A 79 -0.53 13.68 -15.66
CA ARG A 79 -1.46 14.79 -15.40
C ARG A 79 -1.68 15.69 -16.63
N LYS A 80 -0.68 15.80 -17.52
CA LYS A 80 -0.75 16.63 -18.73
C LYS A 80 -1.35 15.90 -19.93
N ASP A 81 -1.22 14.57 -19.96
CA ASP A 81 -1.70 13.72 -21.06
C ASP A 81 -2.73 12.71 -20.54
N GLN A 82 -4.01 13.06 -20.70
CA GLN A 82 -5.13 12.22 -20.24
C GLN A 82 -5.22 10.91 -21.02
N GLU A 83 -4.86 10.89 -22.29
CA GLU A 83 -4.91 9.67 -23.11
C GLU A 83 -3.83 8.69 -22.68
N LEU A 84 -2.63 9.18 -22.36
CA LEU A 84 -1.59 8.38 -21.75
C LEU A 84 -1.99 7.85 -20.37
N ALA A 85 -2.62 8.68 -19.52
CA ALA A 85 -3.12 8.24 -18.22
C ALA A 85 -4.16 7.11 -18.35
N LYS A 86 -5.09 7.21 -19.31
CA LYS A 86 -6.04 6.13 -19.61
C LYS A 86 -5.34 4.86 -20.08
N LYS A 87 -4.34 4.96 -20.96
CA LYS A 87 -3.57 3.78 -21.42
C LYS A 87 -2.86 3.07 -20.27
N VAL A 88 -2.25 3.84 -19.36
CA VAL A 88 -1.65 3.29 -18.14
C VAL A 88 -2.71 2.61 -17.29
N ALA A 89 -3.86 3.26 -17.06
CA ALA A 89 -4.97 2.68 -16.29
C ALA A 89 -5.48 1.37 -16.88
N HIS A 90 -5.63 1.29 -18.21
CA HIS A 90 -6.04 0.06 -18.89
C HIS A 90 -4.98 -1.05 -18.87
N SER A 91 -3.73 -0.72 -18.55
CA SER A 91 -2.64 -1.69 -18.42
C SER A 91 -2.49 -2.25 -17.00
N VAL A 92 -3.26 -1.75 -16.04
CA VAL A 92 -3.30 -2.28 -14.68
C VAL A 92 -4.28 -3.45 -14.63
N ASP A 93 -3.87 -4.56 -14.00
CA ASP A 93 -4.77 -5.67 -13.69
C ASP A 93 -5.62 -5.33 -12.46
N TRP A 94 -6.77 -4.69 -12.71
CA TRP A 94 -7.67 -4.24 -11.65
C TRP A 94 -8.32 -5.40 -10.89
N ALA A 95 -8.62 -6.51 -11.56
CA ALA A 95 -9.24 -7.66 -10.93
C ALA A 95 -8.28 -8.29 -9.92
N GLN A 96 -7.01 -8.48 -10.31
CA GLN A 96 -6.00 -8.99 -9.41
C GLN A 96 -5.78 -8.07 -8.20
N LEU A 97 -5.76 -6.75 -8.39
CA LEU A 97 -5.61 -5.79 -7.30
C LEU A 97 -6.82 -5.79 -6.35
N GLU A 98 -8.04 -5.90 -6.88
CA GLU A 98 -9.26 -5.96 -6.08
C GLU A 98 -9.27 -7.24 -5.22
N ASP A 99 -8.98 -8.39 -5.83
CA ASP A 99 -8.85 -9.67 -5.13
C ASP A 99 -7.78 -9.59 -4.04
N PHE A 100 -6.62 -9.02 -4.35
CA PHE A 100 -5.56 -8.84 -3.37
C PHE A 100 -5.96 -7.88 -2.24
N PHE A 101 -6.60 -6.74 -2.53
CA PHE A 101 -7.01 -5.80 -1.49
C PHE A 101 -8.12 -6.34 -0.59
N SER A 102 -8.90 -7.32 -1.05
CA SER A 102 -9.95 -7.96 -0.26
C SER A 102 -9.43 -8.69 0.99
N ILE A 103 -8.12 -9.00 1.06
CA ILE A 103 -7.51 -9.66 2.22
C ILE A 103 -7.34 -8.71 3.42
N PHE A 104 -7.47 -7.40 3.22
CA PHE A 104 -7.25 -6.39 4.25
C PHE A 104 -8.57 -5.94 4.89
N SER A 105 -8.56 -5.79 6.21
CA SER A 105 -9.52 -4.92 6.90
C SER A 105 -9.07 -3.47 6.75
N VAL A 106 -9.83 -2.66 6.01
CA VAL A 106 -9.48 -1.27 5.72
C VAL A 106 -10.08 -0.34 6.78
N VAL A 107 -9.23 0.49 7.40
CA VAL A 107 -9.64 1.53 8.33
C VAL A 107 -9.60 2.91 7.66
N GLU A 108 -10.61 3.73 7.93
CA GLU A 108 -10.68 5.10 7.44
C GLU A 108 -10.20 6.07 8.52
N PRO A 109 -9.21 6.94 8.22
CA PRO A 109 -8.81 7.96 9.17
C PRO A 109 -9.91 9.00 9.32
N THR A 110 -10.21 9.33 10.56
CA THR A 110 -11.11 10.43 10.91
C THR A 110 -10.36 11.76 10.90
N GLN A 111 -11.12 12.87 10.94
CA GLN A 111 -10.52 14.20 11.12
C GLN A 111 -9.69 14.29 12.41
N ARG A 112 -10.07 13.56 13.47
CA ARG A 112 -9.32 13.52 14.73
C ARG A 112 -7.94 12.86 14.53
N ASP A 113 -7.87 11.80 13.73
CA ASP A 113 -6.62 11.08 13.46
C ASP A 113 -5.64 11.96 12.68
N LEU A 114 -6.15 12.79 11.77
CA LEU A 114 -5.35 13.78 11.04
C LEU A 114 -4.74 14.83 11.98
N TRP A 115 -5.49 15.32 12.97
CA TRP A 115 -4.93 16.27 13.93
C TRP A 115 -3.95 15.60 14.89
N LYS A 116 -4.26 14.37 15.33
CA LYS A 116 -3.36 13.57 16.16
C LYS A 116 -2.06 13.25 15.43
N SER A 117 -2.09 13.02 14.11
CA SER A 117 -0.87 12.72 13.36
C SER A 117 0.10 13.90 13.35
N THR A 118 -0.39 15.14 13.39
CA THR A 118 0.49 16.32 13.52
C THR A 118 1.32 16.32 14.80
N HIS A 119 0.80 15.73 15.88
CA HIS A 119 1.55 15.57 17.12
C HIS A 119 2.69 14.56 16.91
N TYR A 120 2.39 13.39 16.36
CA TYR A 120 3.41 12.38 16.04
C TYR A 120 4.44 12.86 15.01
N SER A 121 4.05 13.69 14.06
CA SER A 121 4.98 14.34 13.15
C SER A 121 6.00 15.22 13.86
N ARG A 122 5.57 15.97 14.87
CA ARG A 122 6.46 16.85 15.65
C ARG A 122 7.31 16.07 16.64
N GLU A 123 6.74 15.04 17.26
CA GLU A 123 7.41 14.25 18.29
C GLU A 123 8.45 13.28 17.70
N PHE A 124 8.08 12.57 16.62
CA PHE A 124 8.88 11.50 16.06
C PHE A 124 9.49 11.83 14.69
N GLY A 125 9.23 13.03 14.14
CA GLY A 125 9.73 13.41 12.82
C GLY A 125 9.12 12.60 11.67
N LEU A 126 7.92 12.05 11.87
CA LEU A 126 7.20 11.27 10.86
C LEU A 126 6.35 12.16 9.96
N PHE A 127 6.16 11.78 8.71
CA PHE A 127 5.45 12.61 7.74
C PHE A 127 4.29 11.87 7.08
N GLY A 128 3.21 12.60 6.79
CA GLY A 128 2.09 12.11 5.99
C GLY A 128 1.49 10.81 6.51
N ASN A 129 1.52 9.78 5.67
CA ASN A 129 0.92 8.48 5.97
C ASN A 129 1.63 7.72 7.09
N ASP A 130 2.93 7.94 7.32
CA ASP A 130 3.65 7.25 8.41
C ASP A 130 3.14 7.72 9.79
N ALA A 131 3.01 9.03 9.97
CA ALA A 131 2.46 9.62 11.18
C ALA A 131 0.98 9.25 11.38
N LEU A 132 0.22 9.20 10.28
CA LEU A 132 -1.19 8.81 10.32
C LEU A 132 -1.36 7.33 10.64
N SER A 133 -0.49 6.46 10.15
CA SER A 133 -0.52 5.02 10.44
C SER A 133 -0.36 4.76 11.94
N LEU A 134 0.53 5.49 12.63
CA LEU A 134 0.64 5.42 14.09
C LEU A 134 -0.62 5.86 14.84
N CYS A 135 -1.48 6.71 14.25
CA CYS A 135 -2.76 7.05 14.87
C CYS A 135 -3.77 5.91 14.77
N LEU A 136 -3.67 5.09 13.72
CA LEU A 136 -4.62 4.04 13.35
C LEU A 136 -4.25 2.66 13.91
N MET A 137 -3.00 2.49 14.35
CA MET A 137 -2.49 1.34 15.10
C MET A 137 -2.91 1.39 16.56
#